data_AF-A0A947KE19-F1
#
_entry.id   AF-A0A947KE19-F1
#
_cell.length_a   1.000
_cell.length_b   1.000
_cell.length_c   1.000
_cell.angle_alpha   90.00
_cell.angle_beta   90.00
_cell.angle_gamma   90.00
#
_symmetry.space_group_name_H-M   'P 1'
#
loop_
_entity.id
_entity.type
_entity.pdbx_description
1 polymer ?
#
loop_
_entity_poly.entity_id
_entity_poly.type
_entity_poly.pdbx_seq_one_letter_code
_entity_poly.pdbx_strand_id
1 'polypeptide(L)'
;MREMKTYENFPAWIVLLANVVSILLYVIGLFICYRLHWIAAILYLLFILVLEFRLIGKHCVNCYYYGKICGFGKGWFSAKLFKKGDSAQFCAKEWPVSDRLVIHRDEPD
;
A
#
# COMPACT_ATOMS: atom_id res chain seq x y z
N MET A 1 -20.22 -19.41 9.95
CA MET A 1 -19.60 -18.10 9.64
C MET A 1 -18.12 -18.32 9.39
N ARG A 2 -17.58 -17.90 8.23
CA ARG A 2 -16.13 -17.96 7.99
C ARG A 2 -15.49 -16.89 8.90
N GLU A 3 -14.84 -17.30 9.97
CA GLU A 3 -14.00 -16.38 10.75
C GLU A 3 -12.99 -15.76 9.79
N MET A 4 -13.16 -14.47 9.49
CA MET A 4 -12.10 -13.72 8.85
C MET A 4 -11.01 -13.54 9.91
N LYS A 5 -10.04 -14.47 9.92
CA LYS A 5 -8.82 -14.34 10.71
C LYS A 5 -8.06 -13.11 10.21
N THR A 6 -8.40 -11.96 10.77
CA THR A 6 -7.67 -10.72 10.56
C THR A 6 -6.33 -10.87 11.25
N TYR A 7 -5.29 -11.20 10.48
CA TYR A 7 -3.93 -11.28 11.00
C TYR A 7 -3.46 -9.87 11.37
N GLU A 8 -3.37 -9.58 12.67
CA GLU A 8 -2.91 -8.27 13.14
C GLU A 8 -1.47 -7.96 12.72
N ASN A 9 -0.65 -9.01 12.56
CA ASN A 9 0.70 -8.92 12.02
C ASN A 9 0.85 -9.99 10.94
N PHE A 10 1.17 -9.56 9.72
CA PHE A 10 1.49 -10.49 8.66
C PHE A 10 2.82 -11.18 8.95
N PRO A 11 2.96 -12.48 8.67
CA PRO A 11 4.22 -13.16 8.85
C PRO A 11 5.29 -12.54 7.95
N ALA A 12 6.50 -12.33 8.50
CA ALA A 12 7.57 -11.56 7.86
C ALA A 12 7.99 -12.10 6.48
N TRP A 13 7.80 -13.41 6.22
CA TRP A 13 8.09 -14.00 4.91
C TRP A 13 7.20 -13.45 3.79
N ILE A 14 5.92 -13.15 4.08
CA ILE A 14 5.00 -12.54 3.10
C ILE A 14 5.47 -11.13 2.76
N VAL A 15 5.87 -10.39 3.78
CA VAL A 15 6.41 -9.03 3.62
C VAL A 15 7.68 -9.04 2.78
N LEU A 16 8.58 -9.99 3.04
CA LEU A 16 9.80 -10.16 2.27
C LEU A 16 9.48 -10.48 0.81
N LEU A 17 8.59 -11.45 0.56
CA LEU A 17 8.20 -11.84 -0.80
C LEU A 17 7.56 -10.68 -1.56
N ALA A 18 6.64 -9.94 -0.94
CA ALA A 18 5.99 -8.79 -1.54
C ALA A 18 6.98 -7.67 -1.91
N ASN A 19 7.97 -7.41 -1.05
CA ASN A 19 9.01 -6.42 -1.34
C ASN A 19 9.98 -6.90 -2.43
N VAL A 20 10.35 -8.18 -2.44
CA VAL A 20 11.19 -8.78 -3.50
C VAL A 20 10.53 -8.64 -4.86
N VAL A 21 9.24 -8.98 -4.97
CA VAL A 21 8.48 -8.83 -6.22
C VAL A 21 8.42 -7.35 -6.64
N SER A 22 8.19 -6.45 -5.68
CA SER A 22 8.13 -5.00 -5.96
C SER A 22 9.47 -4.46 -6.47
N ILE A 23 10.58 -4.83 -5.83
CA ILE A 23 11.94 -4.43 -6.23
C ILE A 23 12.25 -4.99 -7.62
N LEU A 24 11.90 -6.25 -7.89
CA LEU A 24 12.12 -6.87 -9.19
C LEU A 24 11.38 -6.11 -10.30
N LEU A 25 10.14 -5.70 -10.07
CA LEU A 25 9.37 -4.89 -11.01
C LEU A 25 10.02 -3.52 -11.25
N TYR A 26 10.52 -2.86 -10.20
CA TYR A 26 11.23 -1.58 -10.35
C TYR A 26 12.53 -1.72 -11.13
N VAL A 27 13.30 -2.78 -10.89
CA VAL A 27 14.55 -3.06 -11.61
C VAL A 27 14.27 -3.35 -13.08
N ILE A 28 13.26 -4.16 -13.40
CA ILE A 28 12.86 -4.45 -14.77
C ILE A 28 12.41 -3.15 -15.48
N GLY A 29 11.56 -2.36 -14.84
CA GLY A 29 11.11 -1.08 -15.40
C GLY A 29 12.27 -0.11 -15.63
N LEU A 30 13.18 0.02 -14.66
CA LEU A 30 14.36 0.87 -14.79
C LEU A 30 15.28 0.38 -15.90
N PHE A 31 15.48 -0.93 -16.03
CA PHE A 31 16.29 -1.54 -17.08
C PHE A 31 15.72 -1.23 -18.48
N ILE A 32 14.40 -1.36 -18.66
CA ILE A 32 13.73 -1.01 -19.92
C ILE A 32 13.90 0.48 -20.22
N CYS A 33 13.67 1.35 -19.25
CA CYS A 33 13.84 2.80 -19.43
C CYS A 33 15.30 3.17 -19.74
N TYR A 34 16.26 2.52 -19.09
CA TYR A 34 17.69 2.74 -19.32
C TYR A 34 18.11 2.34 -20.73
N ARG A 35 17.56 1.23 -21.26
CA ARG A 35 17.78 0.80 -22.65
C ARG A 35 17.23 1.78 -23.67
N LEU A 36 16.19 2.55 -23.32
CA LEU A 36 15.61 3.57 -24.20
C LEU A 36 16.38 4.89 -24.12
N HIS A 37 16.57 5.43 -22.91
CA HIS A 37 17.37 6.64 -22.67
C HIS A 37 17.68 6.83 -21.18
N TRP A 38 18.88 7.30 -20.84
CA TRP A 38 19.28 7.53 -19.44
C TRP A 38 18.39 8.56 -18.72
N ILE A 39 17.92 9.60 -19.43
CA ILE A 39 16.97 10.59 -18.88
C ILE A 39 15.64 9.92 -18.50
N ALA A 40 15.14 8.99 -19.32
CA ALA A 40 13.91 8.26 -19.03
C ALA A 40 14.06 7.39 -17.77
N ALA A 41 15.23 6.78 -17.58
CA ALA A 41 15.55 6.03 -16.36
C ALA A 41 15.52 6.92 -15.10
N ILE A 42 16.10 8.13 -15.17
CA ILE A 42 16.08 9.08 -14.05
C ILE A 42 14.64 9.53 -13.74
N LEU A 43 13.86 9.87 -14.78
CA LEU A 43 12.47 10.29 -14.61
C LEU A 43 11.62 9.16 -14.00
N TYR A 44 11.84 7.91 -14.43
CA TYR A 44 11.18 6.74 -13.89
C TYR A 44 11.53 6.51 -12.41
N LEU A 45 12.81 6.65 -12.04
CA LEU A 45 13.24 6.52 -10.65
C LEU A 45 12.61 7.60 -9.75
N LEU A 46 12.61 8.85 -10.20
CA LEU A 46 11.94 9.96 -9.49
C LEU A 46 10.44 9.69 -9.34
N PHE A 47 9.80 9.17 -10.39
CA PHE A 47 8.38 8.83 -10.36
C PHE A 47 8.06 7.76 -9.32
N ILE A 48 8.83 6.66 -9.26
CA ILE A 48 8.67 5.62 -8.24
C ILE A 48 8.82 6.22 -6.84
N LEU A 49 9.87 7.00 -6.59
CA LEU A 49 10.10 7.62 -5.29
C LEU A 49 8.90 8.49 -4.88
N VAL A 50 8.43 9.36 -5.76
CA VAL A 50 7.26 10.22 -5.48
C VAL A 50 6.01 9.39 -5.15
N LEU A 51 5.77 8.29 -5.87
CA LEU A 51 4.66 7.39 -5.58
C LEU A 51 4.81 6.72 -4.22
N GLU A 52 6.00 6.21 -3.88
CA GLU A 52 6.26 5.59 -2.58
C GLU A 52 6.10 6.59 -1.43
N PHE A 53 6.64 7.80 -1.57
CA PHE A 53 6.46 8.87 -0.59
C PHE A 53 4.99 9.26 -0.41
N ARG A 54 4.23 9.39 -1.50
CA ARG A 54 2.79 9.68 -1.43
C ARG A 54 2.02 8.54 -0.77
N LEU A 55 2.36 7.29 -1.07
CA LEU A 55 1.69 6.13 -0.49
C LEU A 55 1.94 6.07 1.02
N ILE A 56 3.20 6.20 1.43
CA ILE A 56 3.59 6.17 2.85
C ILE A 56 2.98 7.35 3.59
N GLY A 57 3.07 8.57 3.06
CA GLY A 57 2.63 9.79 3.74
C GLY A 57 1.13 10.05 3.74
N LYS A 58 0.37 9.56 2.74
CA LYS A 58 -1.10 9.82 2.67
C LYS A 58 -1.95 8.60 3.01
N HIS A 59 -1.56 7.41 2.56
CA HIS A 59 -2.36 6.20 2.75
C HIS A 59 -1.92 5.43 3.99
N CYS A 60 -0.63 5.13 4.14
CA CYS A 60 -0.15 4.32 5.26
C CYS A 60 -0.26 5.03 6.61
N VAL A 61 -0.31 6.37 6.65
CA VAL A 61 -0.54 7.18 7.85
C VAL A 61 -1.95 7.01 8.44
N ASN A 62 -2.94 6.78 7.58
CA ASN A 62 -4.35 6.61 7.96
C ASN A 62 -4.78 5.13 7.94
N CYS A 63 -3.89 4.20 7.60
CA CYS A 63 -4.22 2.79 7.52
C CYS A 63 -4.32 2.16 8.92
N TYR A 64 -5.22 1.19 9.09
CA TYR A 64 -5.36 0.40 10.33
C TYR A 64 -4.02 -0.24 10.78
N TYR A 65 -3.16 -0.62 9.84
CA TYR A 65 -1.84 -1.22 10.10
C TYR A 65 -0.73 -0.18 10.35
N TYR A 66 -1.06 1.08 10.65
CA TYR A 66 -0.07 2.09 11.03
C TYR A 66 0.65 1.66 12.32
N GLY A 67 1.98 1.55 12.25
CA GLY A 67 2.83 1.04 13.34
C GLY A 67 2.85 -0.48 13.48
N LYS A 68 2.09 -1.22 12.67
CA LYS A 68 2.09 -2.68 12.61
C LYS A 68 2.75 -3.20 11.32
N ILE A 69 3.09 -4.48 11.28
CA ILE A 69 3.64 -5.13 10.08
C ILE A 69 2.49 -5.48 9.13
N CYS A 70 2.24 -4.59 8.17
CA CYS A 70 1.35 -4.84 7.04
C CYS A 70 2.00 -5.83 6.05
N GLY A 71 1.23 -6.49 5.17
CA GLY A 71 1.73 -7.38 4.12
C GLY A 71 2.77 -6.74 3.16
N PHE A 72 2.86 -5.41 3.12
CA PHE A 72 3.89 -4.67 2.38
C PHE A 72 5.03 -4.14 3.28
N GLY A 73 4.92 -4.21 4.61
CA GLY A 73 5.89 -3.69 5.57
C GLY A 73 5.90 -2.16 5.72
N LYS A 74 5.20 -1.43 4.85
CA LYS A 74 5.20 0.04 4.78
C LYS A 74 4.50 0.73 5.96
N GLY A 75 3.61 0.03 6.68
CA GLY A 75 2.93 0.55 7.89
C GLY A 75 3.86 0.76 9.08
N TRP A 76 4.94 -0.02 9.18
CA TRP A 76 6.00 0.21 10.17
C TRP A 76 6.87 1.42 9.78
N PHE A 77 7.17 1.55 8.49
CA PHE A 77 7.95 2.67 7.95
C PHE A 77 7.20 4.02 8.07
N SER A 78 5.89 4.03 7.84
CA SER A 78 5.06 5.24 7.99
C SER A 78 4.99 5.71 9.43
N ALA A 79 4.99 4.81 10.41
CA ALA A 79 4.99 5.17 11.83
C ALA A 79 6.27 5.84 12.31
N LYS A 80 7.40 5.55 11.66
CA LYS A 80 8.68 6.18 11.97
C LYS A 80 8.85 7.55 11.29
N LEU A 81 8.30 7.72 10.09
CA LEU A 81 8.48 8.92 9.27
C LEU A 81 7.40 9.99 9.48
N PHE A 82 6.18 9.61 9.84
CA PHE A 82 5.03 10.51 9.93
C PHE A 82 4.23 10.24 11.20
N LYS A 83 3.57 11.27 11.76
CA LYS A 83 2.63 11.10 12.88
C LYS A 83 1.35 10.40 12.40
N LYS A 84 0.73 9.61 13.29
CA LYS A 84 -0.51 8.88 13.00
C LYS A 84 -1.60 9.86 12.60
N GLY A 85 -2.23 9.63 11.47
CA GLY A 85 -3.40 10.39 11.04
C GLY A 85 -4.68 9.76 11.56
N ASP A 86 -5.81 10.25 11.07
CA ASP A 86 -7.11 9.73 11.46
C ASP A 86 -7.47 8.49 10.62
N SER A 87 -7.45 7.33 11.26
CA SER A 87 -7.81 6.06 10.63
C SER A 87 -9.29 5.96 10.21
N ALA A 88 -10.18 6.78 10.77
CA ALA A 88 -11.59 6.84 10.36
C ALA A 88 -11.77 7.43 8.95
N GLN A 89 -10.86 8.30 8.52
CA GLN A 89 -10.89 8.91 7.18
C GLN A 89 -10.48 7.95 6.06
N PHE A 90 -9.89 6.79 6.39
CA PHE A 90 -9.54 5.80 5.37
C PHE A 90 -10.78 5.08 4.83
N CYS A 91 -11.71 4.70 5.70
CA CYS A 91 -12.98 4.06 5.30
C CYS A 91 -14.03 5.09 4.84
N ALA A 92 -13.97 6.32 5.35
CA ALA A 92 -14.86 7.41 4.92
C ALA A 92 -14.47 7.99 3.55
N LYS A 93 -13.39 7.52 2.92
CA LYS A 93 -13.04 7.93 1.57
C LYS A 93 -13.91 7.19 0.56
N GLU A 94 -15.10 7.74 0.38
CA GLU A 94 -16.05 7.33 -0.65
C GLU A 94 -15.38 7.43 -2.03
N TRP A 95 -15.22 6.30 -2.71
CA TRP A 95 -14.88 6.30 -4.12
C TRP A 95 -16.12 6.78 -4.89
N PRO A 96 -16.04 7.82 -5.73
CA PRO A 96 -17.20 8.26 -6.50
C PRO A 96 -17.60 7.15 -7.49
N VAL A 97 -18.67 6.44 -7.13
CA VAL A 97 -19.70 5.85 -8.00
C VAL A 97 -19.19 4.91 -9.09
N SER A 98 -18.96 3.63 -8.74
CA SER A 98 -19.38 2.46 -9.54
C SER A 98 -19.10 1.14 -8.80
N ASP A 99 -19.56 0.99 -7.57
CA ASP A 99 -19.77 -0.35 -6.99
C ASP A 99 -20.80 -0.26 -5.87
N ARG A 100 -22.07 -0.11 -6.31
CA ARG A 100 -23.27 -0.16 -5.47
C ARG A 100 -23.83 -1.58 -5.39
N LEU A 101 -22.96 -2.59 -5.40
CA LEU A 101 -23.25 -4.02 -5.29
C LEU A 101 -22.01 -4.59 -4.59
N VAL A 102 -21.92 -4.73 -3.28
CA VAL A 102 -22.56 -5.78 -2.48
C VAL A 102 -22.42 -5.37 -1.00
N ILE A 103 -23.36 -4.62 -0.46
CA ILE A 103 -23.62 -4.59 1.00
C ILE A 103 -25.14 -4.68 1.18
N HIS A 104 -25.71 -5.78 0.69
CA HIS A 104 -26.99 -6.31 1.18
C HIS A 104 -26.68 -7.72 1.70
N ARG A 105 -26.42 -7.79 3.01
CA ARG A 105 -26.55 -9.00 3.83
C ARG A 105 -26.68 -8.50 5.26
N ASP A 106 -27.89 -8.09 5.62
CA ASP A 106 -28.86 -8.89 6.40
C ASP A 106 -28.66 -8.64 7.89
N GLU A 107 -29.41 -7.65 8.38
CA GLU A 107 -29.99 -7.61 9.72
C GLU A 107 -31.51 -7.67 9.47
N PRO A 108 -32.16 -8.81 9.77
CA PRO A 108 -32.83 -9.03 11.07
C PRO A 108 -32.53 -10.45 11.61
N ASP A 109 -32.63 -10.71 12.92
CA ASP A 109 -33.88 -10.99 13.66
C ASP A 109 -33.75 -10.63 15.16
#